data_AF-A0A7C4P5Z0-F1
#
_entry.id   AF-A0A7C4P5Z0-F1
#
_cell.length_a   1.000
_cell.length_b   1.000
_cell.length_c   1.000
_cell.angle_alpha   90.00
_cell.angle_beta   90.00
_cell.angle_gamma   90.00
#
_symmetry.space_group_name_H-M   'P 1'
#
loop_
_entity.id
_entity.type
_entity.pdbx_description
1 polymer ?
#
loop_
_entity_poly.entity_id
_entity_poly.type
_entity_poly.pdbx_seq_one_letter_code
_entity_poly.pdbx_strand_id
1 'polypeptide(L)' 'MNKSELGSKTANGGFSNEKAICKKFNAWKKDVEAQEWLKIMGYDINKLESVKAIQVPTRIKKI' A
#
# COMPACT_ATOMS: atom_id res chain seq x y z
N MET A 1 1.05 1.28 30.71
CA MET A 1 1.46 1.00 29.32
C MET A 1 2.81 1.66 29.07
N ASN A 2 3.80 0.88 28.64
CA ASN A 2 5.16 1.39 28.42
C ASN A 2 5.25 2.17 27.09
N LYS A 3 6.00 3.28 27.04
CA LYS A 3 6.17 4.10 25.82
C LYS A 3 6.72 3.28 24.63
N SER A 4 7.58 2.29 24.92
CA SER A 4 8.12 1.36 23.92
C SER A 4 7.04 0.47 23.27
N GLU A 5 6.03 0.06 24.04
CA GLU A 5 4.92 -0.74 23.51
C GLU A 5 4.01 0.11 22.61
N LEU A 6 3.81 1.38 22.97
CA LEU A 6 3.05 2.33 22.16
C LEU A 6 3.75 2.59 20.83
N GLY A 7 5.07 2.86 20.86
CA GLY A 7 5.88 3.07 19.66
C GLY A 7 5.88 1.84 18.74
N SER A 8 5.99 0.64 19.30
CA SER A 8 5.92 -0.62 18.54
C SER A 8 4.53 -0.82 17.89
N LYS A 9 3.44 -0.57 18.62
CA LYS A 9 2.07 -0.65 18.07
C LYS A 9 1.83 0.38 16.96
N THR A 10 2.30 1.61 17.12
CA THR A 10 2.16 2.66 16.10
C THR A 10 2.95 2.33 14.84
N ALA A 11 4.19 1.86 14.95
CA ALA A 11 4.99 1.43 13.80
C ALA A 11 4.34 0.23 13.07
N ASN A 12 3.89 -0.78 13.81
CA ASN A 12 3.17 -1.93 13.25
C ASN A 12 1.83 -1.53 12.59
N GLY A 13 1.15 -0.52 13.12
CA GLY A 13 -0.04 0.08 12.50
C GLY A 13 0.27 0.70 11.14
N GLY A 14 1.37 1.45 11.03
CA GLY A 14 1.86 2.00 9.76
C GLY A 14 2.15 0.92 8.72
N PHE A 15 2.87 -0.14 9.09
CA PHE A 15 3.17 -1.26 8.17
C PHE A 15 1.93 -2.06 7.77
N SER A 16 0.95 -2.19 8.68
CA SER A 16 -0.34 -2.82 8.37
C SER A 16 -1.13 -2.01 7.36
N ASN A 17 -1.04 -0.67 7.43
CA ASN A 17 -1.64 0.22 6.46
C ASN A 17 -1.03 0.07 5.07
N GLU A 18 0.31 -0.01 4.94
CA GLU A 18 0.97 -0.26 3.64
C GLU A 18 0.54 -1.59 3.00
N LYS A 19 0.41 -2.65 3.80
CA LYS A 19 -0.08 -3.95 3.31
C LYS A 19 -1.54 -3.88 2.85
N ALA A 20 -2.38 -3.11 3.55
CA ALA A 20 -3.77 -2.88 3.15
C ALA A 20 -3.84 -2.10 1.84
N ILE A 21 -3.03 -1.06 1.69
CA ILE A 21 -2.93 -0.26 0.45
C ILE A 21 -2.46 -1.13 -0.72
N CYS A 22 -1.44 -1.98 -0.52
CA CYS A 22 -1.00 -2.93 -1.56
C CYS A 22 -2.12 -3.88 -1.99
N LYS A 23 -2.94 -4.37 -1.05
CA LYS A 23 -4.09 -5.21 -1.40
C LYS A 23 -5.13 -4.45 -2.22
N LYS A 24 -5.42 -3.19 -1.88
CA LYS A 24 -6.34 -2.33 -2.63
C LYS A 24 -5.87 -2.12 -4.06
N PHE A 25 -4.59 -1.76 -4.27
CA PHE A 25 -4.03 -1.61 -5.61
C PHE A 25 -4.03 -2.91 -6.42
N ASN A 26 -3.74 -4.06 -5.80
CA ASN A 26 -3.85 -5.35 -6.49
C ASN A 26 -5.32 -5.71 -6.83
N ALA A 27 -6.28 -5.18 -6.07
CA ALA A 27 -7.71 -5.34 -6.29
C ALA A 27 -8.36 -4.16 -7.05
N TRP A 28 -7.57 -3.29 -7.69
CA TRP A 28 -8.03 -2.03 -8.30
C TRP A 28 -9.22 -2.18 -9.27
N LYS A 29 -9.39 -3.33 -9.92
CA LYS A 29 -10.56 -3.59 -10.79
C LYS A 29 -11.90 -3.52 -10.03
N LYS A 30 -11.90 -3.79 -8.73
CA LYS A 30 -13.08 -3.80 -7.85
C LYS A 30 -13.00 -2.77 -6.72
N ASP A 31 -11.84 -2.18 -6.47
CA ASP A 31 -11.62 -1.21 -5.41
C ASP A 31 -11.68 0.22 -5.96
N VAL A 32 -12.73 0.96 -5.61
CA VAL A 32 -13.01 2.31 -6.12
C VAL A 32 -11.94 3.30 -5.65
N GLU A 33 -11.49 3.19 -4.40
CA GLU A 33 -10.44 4.07 -3.85
C GLU A 33 -9.12 3.91 -4.63
N ALA A 34 -8.74 2.66 -4.94
CA ALA A 34 -7.56 2.41 -5.77
C ALA A 34 -7.69 2.98 -7.19
N GLN A 35 -8.88 2.95 -7.79
CA GLN A 35 -9.12 3.58 -9.10
C GLN A 35 -9.03 5.10 -9.03
N GLU A 36 -9.54 5.72 -7.96
CA GLU A 36 -9.39 7.16 -7.76
C GLU A 36 -7.93 7.55 -7.61
N TRP A 37 -7.14 6.81 -6.82
CA TRP A 37 -5.71 7.06 -6.69
C TRP A 37 -4.97 6.93 -8.03
N LEU A 38 -5.29 5.90 -8.83
CA LEU A 38 -4.73 5.74 -10.18
C LEU A 38 -5.08 6.92 -11.10
N LYS A 39 -6.32 7.41 -11.06
CA LYS A 39 -6.74 8.60 -11.81
C LYS A 39 -6.02 9.87 -11.35
N ILE A 40 -5.87 10.06 -10.03
CA ILE A 40 -5.14 11.20 -9.44
C ILE A 40 -3.67 11.16 -9.86
N MET A 41 -3.08 9.96 -9.98
CA MET A 41 -1.74 9.75 -10.50
C MET A 41 -1.64 9.91 -12.04
N GLY A 42 -2.75 10.19 -12.73
CA GLY A 42 -2.78 10.45 -14.18
C GLY A 42 -2.96 9.21 -15.05
N TYR A 43 -3.29 8.05 -14.47
CA TYR A 43 -3.56 6.83 -15.23
C TYR A 43 -5.01 6.78 -15.71
N ASP A 44 -5.21 6.37 -16.96
CA ASP A 44 -6.52 6.00 -17.49
C ASP A 44 -6.82 4.53 -17.16
N ILE A 45 -7.80 4.32 -16.30
CA ILE A 45 -8.28 3.01 -15.84
C ILE A 45 -8.66 2.10 -17.01
N ASN A 46 -9.15 2.65 -18.11
CA ASN A 46 -9.57 1.87 -19.29
C ASN A 46 -8.38 1.36 -20.12
N LYS A 47 -7.20 1.96 -19.96
CA LYS A 47 -5.97 1.59 -20.68
C LYS A 47 -5.04 0.70 -19.86
N LEU A 48 -5.35 0.50 -18.58
CA LEU A 48 -4.56 -0.34 -17.68
C LEU A 48 -4.82 -1.83 -17.94
N GLU A 49 -3.81 -2.52 -18.43
CA GLU A 49 -3.86 -3.98 -18.61
C GLU A 49 -3.73 -4.70 -17.26
N SER A 50 -2.79 -4.28 -16.42
CA SER A 50 -2.54 -4.84 -15.10
C SER A 50 -1.96 -3.81 -14.13
N VAL A 51 -2.20 -4.02 -12.84
CA VAL A 51 -1.58 -3.26 -11.74
C VAL A 51 -1.09 -4.29 -10.73
N LYS A 52 0.15 -4.15 -10.29
CA LYS A 52 0.76 -4.99 -9.27
C LYS A 52 1.41 -4.10 -8.22
N ALA A 53 0.90 -4.15 -7.00
CA ALA A 53 1.50 -3.49 -5.86
C ALA A 53 2.30 -4.49 -5.03
N ILE A 54 3.55 -4.14 -4.76
CA ILE A 54 4.48 -4.90 -3.91
C ILE A 54 4.89 -4.05 -2.72
N GLN A 55 4.88 -4.65 -1.53
CA GLN A 55 5.38 -3.98 -0.33
C GLN A 55 6.91 -3.92 -0.40
N VAL A 56 7.47 -2.71 -0.29
CA VAL A 56 8.92 -2.54 -0.23
C VAL A 56 9.38 -2.91 1.19
N PRO A 57 10.34 -3.83 1.35
CA PRO A 57 10.84 -4.17 2.69
C PRO A 57 11.59 -2.98 3.29
N THR A 58 11.39 -2.75 4.58
CA THR A 58 12.07 -1.69 5.36
C THR A 58 13.59 -1.84 5.40
N ARG A 59 14.10 -3.05 5.12
CA ARG A 59 15.52 -3.33 4.94
C ARG A 59 15.78 -3.77 3.51
N ILE A 60 16.37 -2.87 2.73
CA ILE A 60 17.04 -3.23 1.48
C ILE A 60 18.29 -4.02 1.91
N LYS A 61 18.34 -5.33 1.65
CA LYS A 61 19.60 -6.07 1.79
C LYS A 61 20.59 -5.42 0.81
N LYS A 62 21.69 -4.85 1.32
CA LYS A 62 22.87 -4.58 0.50
C LYS A 62 23.30 -5.93 -0.07
N ILE A 63 23.24 -6.03 -1.39
CA ILE A 63 23.84 -7.13 -2.16
C ILE A 63 25.35 -6.90 -2.16
#